data_AF-A0A0G1R099-F1
#
_entry.id   AF-A0A0G1R099-F1
#
_cell.length_a   1.000
_cell.length_b   1.000
_cell.length_c   1.000
_cell.angle_alpha   90.00
_cell.angle_beta   90.00
_cell.angle_gamma   90.00
#
_symmetry.space_group_name_H-M   'P 1'
#
loop_
_entity.id
_entity.type
_entity.pdbx_description
1 polymer ?
#
loop_
_entity_poly.entity_id
_entity_poly.type
_entity_poly.pdbx_seq_one_letter_code
_entity_poly.pdbx_strand_id
1 'polypeptide(L)'
;MKDLIERIPKKYKYLIHTVMIVVPLWFVSDTNQAVEWGIVIMIFAATVVGTIFTQDVRDKRDYIFVLLLPLHLSIGILLSMHFFPNLSMFIRVATLLMVGGLFYAVSLVNNILLVVDVRENLIPLYRAAITWSQILLVIVAIPFLAGVFKLPFNPLIQTACLSSRLTR
;
A
#
# COMPACT_ATOMS: atom_id res chain seq x y z
N MET A 1 27.16 7.22 -1.10
CA MET A 1 25.81 6.89 -1.63
C MET A 1 24.69 7.35 -0.69
N LYS A 2 24.81 7.15 0.64
CA LYS A 2 23.87 7.70 1.64
C LYS A 2 23.69 9.23 1.57
N ASP A 3 24.79 9.97 1.43
CA ASP A 3 24.75 11.45 1.36
C ASP A 3 23.98 12.01 0.16
N LEU A 4 23.90 11.24 -0.94
CA LEU A 4 23.16 11.65 -2.15
C LEU A 4 21.65 11.46 -1.97
N ILE A 5 21.26 10.41 -1.22
CA ILE A 5 19.87 10.09 -0.89
C ILE A 5 19.32 11.04 0.18
N GLU A 6 20.15 11.48 1.14
CA GLU A 6 19.74 12.47 2.15
C GLU A 6 19.45 13.85 1.56
N ARG A 7 20.12 14.22 0.46
CA ARG A 7 19.90 15.51 -0.21
C ARG A 7 18.57 15.61 -0.96
N ILE A 8 17.91 14.48 -1.26
CA ILE A 8 16.64 14.48 -1.98
C ILE A 8 15.51 14.89 -1.04
N PRO A 9 14.74 15.96 -1.35
CA PRO A 9 13.60 16.36 -0.53
C PRO A 9 12.56 15.24 -0.42
N LYS A 10 12.01 15.01 0.78
CA LYS A 10 11.09 13.89 1.08
C LYS A 10 9.91 13.77 0.10
N LYS A 11 9.35 14.90 -0.33
CA LYS A 11 8.27 14.95 -1.34
C LYS A 11 8.61 14.20 -2.63
N TYR A 12 9.86 14.29 -3.09
CA TYR A 12 10.31 13.59 -4.29
C TYR A 12 10.56 12.11 -4.02
N LYS A 13 11.03 11.73 -2.82
CA LYS A 13 11.17 10.32 -2.45
C LYS A 13 9.81 9.60 -2.50
N TYR A 14 8.75 10.22 -1.96
CA TYR A 14 7.40 9.67 -2.01
C TYR A 14 6.89 9.54 -3.44
N LEU A 15 7.14 10.54 -4.28
CA LEU A 15 6.76 10.51 -5.69
C LEU A 15 7.49 9.40 -6.45
N ILE A 16 8.80 9.23 -6.22
CA ILE A 16 9.58 8.13 -6.79
C ILE A 16 9.01 6.77 -6.37
N HIS A 17 8.71 6.59 -5.08
CA HIS A 17 8.11 5.35 -4.58
C HIS A 17 6.75 5.05 -5.22
N THR A 18 5.88 6.07 -5.35
CA THR A 18 4.61 5.94 -6.06
C THR A 18 4.83 5.48 -7.50
N VAL A 19 5.76 6.09 -8.23
CA VAL A 19 6.07 5.74 -9.62
C VAL A 19 6.62 4.31 -9.71
N MET A 20 7.51 3.92 -8.80
CA MET A 20 8.08 2.56 -8.73
C MET A 20 7.01 1.47 -8.59
N ILE A 21 5.83 1.78 -8.02
CA ILE A 21 4.74 0.82 -7.88
C ILE A 21 3.75 0.91 -9.06
N VAL A 22 3.37 2.13 -9.46
CA VAL A 22 2.37 2.35 -10.52
C VAL A 22 2.83 1.80 -11.87
N VAL A 23 4.13 1.91 -12.18
CA VAL A 23 4.67 1.44 -13.47
C VAL A 23 4.56 -0.08 -13.61
N PRO A 24 5.04 -0.92 -12.67
CA PRO A 24 4.76 -2.36 -12.66
C PRO A 24 3.27 -2.71 -12.74
N LEU A 25 2.41 -1.99 -12.02
CA LEU A 25 0.97 -2.22 -12.03
C LEU A 25 0.32 -1.94 -13.40
N TRP A 26 0.86 -0.98 -14.16
CA TRP A 26 0.40 -0.75 -15.53
C TRP A 26 0.57 -2.01 -16.40
N PHE A 27 1.71 -2.69 -16.30
CA PHE A 27 1.97 -3.92 -17.06
C PHE A 27 1.05 -5.07 -16.64
N VAL A 28 0.74 -5.20 -15.34
CA VAL A 28 -0.26 -6.17 -14.86
C VAL A 28 -1.62 -5.87 -15.48
N SER A 29 -1.98 -4.59 -15.58
CA SER A 29 -3.29 -4.20 -16.07
C SER A 29 -3.44 -4.39 -17.57
N ASP A 30 -2.38 -4.19 -18.35
CA ASP A 30 -2.43 -4.30 -19.82
C ASP A 30 -2.41 -5.75 -20.32
N THR A 31 -1.83 -6.65 -19.52
CA THR A 31 -1.69 -8.04 -19.93
C THR A 31 -2.97 -8.82 -19.64
N ASN A 32 -3.70 -9.24 -20.68
CA ASN A 32 -4.85 -10.17 -20.57
C ASN A 32 -4.44 -11.62 -20.18
N GLN A 33 -3.17 -11.84 -19.86
CA GLN A 33 -2.61 -13.14 -19.51
C GLN A 33 -2.52 -13.30 -18.00
N ALA A 34 -2.30 -14.54 -17.54
CA ALA A 34 -2.08 -14.83 -16.14
C ALA A 34 -0.97 -13.93 -15.57
N VAL A 35 -1.19 -13.36 -14.38
CA VAL A 35 -0.20 -12.50 -13.74
C VAL A 35 1.07 -13.32 -13.55
N GLU A 36 2.13 -12.94 -14.24
CA GLU A 36 3.41 -13.60 -14.09
C GLU A 36 3.92 -13.37 -12.67
N TRP A 37 4.35 -14.45 -12.00
CA TRP A 37 4.92 -14.38 -10.66
C TRP A 37 6.09 -13.39 -10.57
N GLY A 38 6.83 -13.18 -11.67
CA GLY A 38 7.88 -12.17 -11.75
C GLY A 38 7.37 -10.75 -11.50
N ILE A 39 6.23 -10.36 -12.08
CA ILE A 39 5.65 -9.03 -11.91
C ILE A 39 5.10 -8.86 -10.49
N VAL A 40 4.50 -9.91 -9.92
CA VAL A 40 4.06 -9.92 -8.51
C VAL A 40 5.25 -9.69 -7.58
N ILE A 41 6.32 -10.46 -7.73
CA ILE A 41 7.54 -10.34 -6.92
C ILE A 41 8.13 -8.93 -7.07
N MET A 42 8.17 -8.39 -8.29
CA MET A 42 8.65 -7.03 -8.55
C MET A 42 7.81 -5.98 -7.82
N ILE A 43 6.48 -6.08 -7.83
CA ILE A 43 5.59 -5.15 -7.11
C ILE A 43 5.83 -5.23 -5.60
N PHE A 44 5.86 -6.43 -5.03
CA PHE A 44 6.12 -6.60 -3.60
C PHE A 44 7.51 -6.08 -3.21
N ALA A 45 8.54 -6.38 -4.01
CA ALA A 45 9.89 -5.87 -3.80
C ALA A 45 9.92 -4.34 -3.89
N ALA A 46 9.26 -3.75 -4.90
CA ALA A 46 9.15 -2.30 -5.06
C ALA A 46 8.44 -1.65 -3.86
N THR A 47 7.37 -2.26 -3.35
CA THR A 47 6.67 -1.79 -2.15
C THR A 47 7.55 -1.85 -0.91
N VAL A 48 8.22 -2.97 -0.65
CA VAL A 48 9.08 -3.11 0.54
C VAL A 48 10.29 -2.18 0.44
N VAL A 49 11.04 -2.24 -0.65
CA VAL A 49 12.25 -1.42 -0.86
C VAL A 49 11.89 0.06 -0.92
N GLY A 50 10.83 0.44 -1.63
CA GLY A 50 10.39 1.81 -1.75
C GLY A 50 9.89 2.38 -0.41
N THR A 51 9.20 1.58 0.39
CA THR A 51 8.79 1.98 1.74
C THR A 51 9.99 2.18 2.66
N ILE A 52 10.95 1.26 2.66
CA ILE A 52 12.18 1.40 3.46
C ILE A 52 13.03 2.58 2.98
N PHE A 53 13.08 2.83 1.68
CA PHE A 53 13.83 3.96 1.10
C PHE A 53 13.21 5.31 1.43
N THR A 54 11.89 5.39 1.50
CA THR A 54 11.16 6.65 1.76
C THR A 54 11.06 7.01 3.23
N GLN A 55 11.13 6.02 4.12
CA GLN A 55 10.83 6.19 5.54
C GLN A 55 12.11 6.14 6.36
N ASP A 56 12.31 7.15 7.20
CA ASP A 56 13.46 7.21 8.12
C ASP A 56 13.19 6.36 9.37
N VAL A 57 13.12 5.05 9.20
CA VAL A 57 12.81 4.10 10.27
C VAL A 57 14.04 3.93 11.19
N ARG A 58 13.89 4.26 12.47
CA ARG A 58 14.97 4.20 13.47
C ARG A 58 14.95 2.90 14.28
N ASP A 59 13.77 2.42 14.70
CA ASP A 59 13.62 1.16 15.42
C ASP A 59 13.18 0.02 14.47
N LYS A 60 13.66 -1.20 14.74
CA LYS A 60 13.26 -2.42 14.04
C LYS A 60 11.75 -2.71 14.19
N ARG A 61 11.14 -2.30 15.30
CA ARG A 61 9.71 -2.53 15.57
C ARG A 61 8.80 -1.75 14.62
N ASP A 62 9.23 -0.58 14.20
CA ASP A 62 8.43 0.33 13.38
C ASP A 62 8.31 -0.13 11.92
N TYR A 63 9.23 -0.98 11.45
CA TYR A 63 9.17 -1.53 10.10
C TYR A 63 7.85 -2.25 9.83
N ILE A 64 7.31 -2.97 10.81
CA ILE A 64 6.05 -3.70 10.65
C ILE A 64 4.90 -2.71 10.42
N PHE A 65 4.81 -1.67 11.24
CA PHE A 65 3.74 -0.66 11.14
C PHE A 65 3.81 0.11 9.83
N VAL A 66 5.03 0.47 9.41
CA VAL A 66 5.28 1.26 8.21
C VAL A 66 5.06 0.45 6.93
N LEU A 67 5.32 -0.86 6.94
CA LEU A 67 5.11 -1.75 5.79
C LEU A 67 3.66 -2.26 5.67
N LEU A 68 2.89 -2.28 6.75
CA LEU A 68 1.56 -2.90 6.77
C LEU A 68 0.61 -2.28 5.73
N LEU A 69 0.44 -0.96 5.76
CA LEU A 69 -0.47 -0.25 4.86
C LEU A 69 -0.04 -0.32 3.38
N PRO A 70 1.23 -0.04 3.01
CA PRO A 70 1.69 -0.19 1.64
C PRO A 70 1.52 -1.61 1.10
N LEU A 71 1.78 -2.63 1.91
CA LEU A 71 1.60 -4.03 1.50
C LEU A 71 0.13 -4.38 1.29
N HIS A 72 -0.76 -3.97 2.20
CA HIS A 72 -2.20 -4.19 2.02
C HIS A 72 -2.72 -3.54 0.74
N LEU A 73 -2.27 -2.32 0.44
CA LEU A 73 -2.63 -1.63 -0.80
C LEU A 73 -2.10 -2.36 -2.02
N SER A 74 -0.86 -2.82 -1.99
CA SER A 74 -0.24 -3.59 -3.09
C SER A 74 -0.99 -4.89 -3.37
N ILE A 75 -1.32 -5.65 -2.32
CA ILE A 75 -2.06 -6.91 -2.44
C ILE A 75 -3.47 -6.64 -2.97
N GLY A 76 -4.14 -5.65 -2.41
CA GLY A 76 -5.52 -5.37 -2.79
C GLY A 76 -5.66 -4.90 -4.23
N ILE A 77 -4.75 -4.04 -4.70
CA ILE A 77 -4.79 -3.60 -6.09
C ILE A 77 -4.40 -4.72 -7.05
N LEU A 78 -3.42 -5.56 -6.70
CA LEU A 78 -3.04 -6.72 -7.49
C LEU A 78 -4.21 -7.68 -7.69
N LEU A 79 -4.89 -8.04 -6.60
CA LEU A 79 -6.07 -8.92 -6.67
C LEU A 79 -7.20 -8.26 -7.47
N SER A 80 -7.45 -6.97 -7.25
CA SER A 80 -8.48 -6.24 -7.99
C SER A 80 -8.19 -6.22 -9.49
N MET A 81 -6.96 -5.90 -9.91
CA MET A 81 -6.59 -5.90 -11.33
C MET A 81 -6.64 -7.30 -11.95
N HIS A 82 -6.19 -8.32 -11.21
CA HIS A 82 -6.24 -9.70 -11.67
C HIS A 82 -7.68 -10.17 -11.94
N PHE A 83 -8.60 -9.85 -11.03
CA PHE A 83 -9.98 -10.30 -11.15
C PHE A 83 -10.86 -9.42 -12.04
N PHE A 84 -10.46 -8.18 -12.29
CA PHE A 84 -11.19 -7.25 -13.16
C PHE A 84 -10.33 -6.84 -14.37
N PRO A 85 -9.95 -7.77 -15.27
CA PRO A 85 -9.02 -7.48 -16.38
C PRO A 85 -9.63 -6.55 -17.43
N ASN A 86 -10.96 -6.64 -17.65
CA ASN A 86 -11.70 -5.90 -18.68
C ASN A 86 -12.11 -4.48 -18.26
N LEU A 87 -11.32 -3.81 -17.42
CA LEU A 87 -11.53 -2.40 -17.10
C LEU A 87 -11.25 -1.55 -18.36
N SER A 88 -12.14 -0.61 -18.66
CA SER A 88 -11.89 0.34 -19.75
C SER A 88 -10.61 1.13 -19.50
N MET A 89 -9.91 1.54 -20.57
CA MET A 89 -8.65 2.28 -20.46
C MET A 89 -8.77 3.52 -19.55
N PHE A 90 -9.90 4.23 -19.64
CA PHE A 90 -10.18 5.39 -18.78
C PHE A 90 -10.25 5.02 -17.31
N ILE A 91 -11.03 3.98 -16.96
CA ILE A 91 -11.14 3.53 -15.56
C ILE A 91 -9.80 3.01 -15.06
N ARG A 92 -9.05 2.28 -15.89
CA ARG A 92 -7.73 1.73 -15.57
C ARG A 92 -6.73 2.83 -15.19
N VAL A 93 -6.61 3.88 -16.01
CA VAL A 93 -5.76 5.04 -15.71
C VAL A 93 -6.22 5.74 -14.44
N ALA A 94 -7.53 5.97 -14.27
CA ALA A 94 -8.08 6.58 -13.08
C ALA A 94 -7.77 5.76 -11.80
N THR A 95 -7.89 4.44 -11.87
CA THR A 95 -7.53 3.52 -10.78
C THR A 95 -6.05 3.60 -10.44
N LEU A 96 -5.17 3.60 -11.45
CA LEU A 96 -3.71 3.70 -11.21
C LEU A 96 -3.32 5.04 -10.60
N LEU A 97 -3.90 6.14 -11.06
CA LEU A 97 -3.70 7.47 -10.47
C LEU A 97 -4.19 7.51 -9.02
N MET A 98 -5.38 6.95 -8.75
CA MET A 98 -5.92 6.85 -7.39
C MET A 98 -4.99 6.02 -6.49
N VAL A 99 -4.52 4.86 -6.96
CA VAL A 99 -3.58 4.00 -6.22
C VAL A 99 -2.27 4.71 -5.96
N GLY A 100 -1.74 5.43 -6.95
CA GLY A 100 -0.53 6.21 -6.77
C GLY A 100 -0.70 7.34 -5.73
N GLY A 101 -1.85 8.02 -5.75
CA GLY A 101 -2.23 9.00 -4.73
C GLY A 101 -2.35 8.39 -3.34
N LEU A 102 -2.90 7.18 -3.23
CA LEU A 102 -2.98 6.45 -1.95
C LEU A 102 -1.61 6.04 -1.44
N PHE A 103 -0.70 5.54 -2.28
CA PHE A 103 0.68 5.24 -1.86
C PHE A 103 1.41 6.49 -1.36
N TYR A 104 1.20 7.63 -2.01
CA TYR A 104 1.75 8.90 -1.57
C TYR A 104 1.17 9.30 -0.20
N ALA A 105 -0.16 9.24 -0.04
CA ALA A 105 -0.83 9.58 1.21
C ALA A 105 -0.41 8.66 2.37
N VAL A 106 -0.30 7.34 2.13
CA VAL A 106 0.21 6.36 3.10
C VAL A 106 1.65 6.70 3.49
N SER A 107 2.50 7.02 2.52
CA SER A 107 3.90 7.42 2.81
C SER A 107 3.96 8.69 3.66
N LEU A 108 3.07 9.65 3.42
CA LEU A 108 2.99 10.88 4.19
C LEU A 108 2.54 10.61 5.64
N VAL A 109 1.46 9.86 5.83
CA VAL A 109 0.93 9.53 7.17
C VAL A 109 1.93 8.70 7.98
N ASN A 110 2.55 7.69 7.36
CA ASN A 110 3.62 6.92 7.99
C ASN A 110 4.77 7.82 8.45
N ASN A 111 5.16 8.80 7.63
CA ASN A 111 6.22 9.72 8.03
C ASN A 111 5.81 10.61 9.21
N ILE A 112 4.57 11.09 9.25
CA ILE A 112 4.06 11.88 10.39
C ILE A 112 4.07 11.02 11.66
N LEU A 113 3.59 9.77 11.60
CA LEU A 113 3.58 8.85 12.74
C LEU A 113 5.00 8.62 13.28
N LEU A 114 5.97 8.34 12.40
CA LEU A 114 7.38 8.16 12.79
C LEU A 114 7.98 9.42 13.44
N VAL A 115 7.63 10.62 12.94
CA VAL A 115 8.17 11.88 13.49
C VAL A 115 7.55 12.21 14.85
N VAL A 116 6.26 11.90 15.02
CA VAL A 116 5.53 12.21 16.25
C VAL A 116 5.94 11.29 17.39
N ASP A 117 6.14 10.01 17.11
CA ASP A 117 6.59 9.03 18.11
C ASP A 117 7.94 9.43 18.73
N VAL A 118 8.85 9.99 17.93
CA VAL A 118 10.15 10.49 18.38
C VAL A 118 10.06 11.75 19.25
N ARG A 119 9.01 12.58 19.10
CA ARG A 119 8.96 13.91 19.71
C ARG A 119 8.19 13.99 21.01
N GLU A 120 7.53 12.92 21.47
CA GLU A 120 6.76 12.69 22.72
C GLU A 120 5.74 13.78 23.19
N ASN A 121 5.82 15.01 22.69
CA ASN A 121 5.12 16.20 23.17
C ASN A 121 4.10 16.76 22.15
N LEU A 122 3.81 16.03 21.05
CA LEU A 122 2.91 16.46 19.98
C LEU A 122 1.57 15.70 19.99
N ILE A 123 0.93 15.61 21.17
CA ILE A 123 -0.33 14.89 21.40
C ILE A 123 -1.44 15.24 20.36
N PRO A 124 -1.64 16.51 19.94
CA PRO A 124 -2.68 16.83 18.95
C PRO A 124 -2.37 16.27 17.56
N LEU A 125 -1.10 16.36 17.13
CA LEU A 125 -0.66 15.89 15.81
C LEU A 125 -0.69 14.36 15.74
N TYR A 126 -0.34 13.69 16.84
CA TYR A 126 -0.42 12.24 16.97
C TYR A 126 -1.83 11.73 16.72
N ARG A 127 -2.83 12.32 17.39
CA ARG A 127 -4.23 11.93 17.24
C ARG A 127 -4.71 12.09 15.80
N ALA A 128 -4.40 13.24 15.18
CA ALA A 128 -4.73 13.46 13.78
C ALA A 128 -4.09 12.40 12.86
N ALA A 129 -2.81 12.07 13.08
CA ALA A 129 -2.09 11.08 12.28
C ALA A 129 -2.68 9.67 12.42
N ILE A 130 -3.05 9.25 13.63
CA ILE A 130 -3.73 7.97 13.86
C ILE A 130 -5.07 7.95 13.13
N THR A 131 -5.88 9.00 13.28
CA THR A 131 -7.18 9.08 12.60
C THR A 131 -7.02 8.98 11.08
N TRP A 132 -6.04 9.68 10.50
CA TRP A 132 -5.73 9.56 9.08
C TRP A 132 -5.26 8.15 8.69
N SER A 133 -4.43 7.51 9.52
CA SER A 133 -4.01 6.13 9.29
C SER A 133 -5.20 5.15 9.31
N GLN A 134 -6.18 5.36 10.19
CA GLN A 134 -7.40 4.54 10.25
C GLN A 134 -8.28 4.76 9.02
N ILE A 135 -8.47 6.02 8.58
CA ILE A 135 -9.20 6.33 7.35
C ILE A 135 -8.53 5.66 6.15
N LEU A 136 -7.21 5.78 6.03
CA LEU A 136 -6.44 5.13 4.96
C LEU A 136 -6.55 3.61 5.03
N LEU A 137 -6.52 3.01 6.22
CA LEU A 137 -6.73 1.57 6.39
C LEU A 137 -8.09 1.13 5.81
N VAL A 138 -9.16 1.87 6.10
CA VAL A 138 -10.50 1.58 5.58
C VAL A 138 -10.52 1.71 4.05
N ILE A 139 -9.95 2.77 3.50
CA ILE A 139 -9.90 2.99 2.04
C ILE A 139 -9.10 1.88 1.34
N VAL A 140 -7.93 1.53 1.88
CA VAL A 140 -7.05 0.47 1.37
C VAL A 140 -7.70 -0.92 1.50
N ALA A 141 -8.55 -1.13 2.51
CA ALA A 141 -9.25 -2.39 2.69
C ALA A 141 -10.29 -2.65 1.59
N ILE A 142 -10.86 -1.64 0.96
CA ILE A 142 -11.88 -1.80 -0.11
C ILE A 142 -11.34 -2.65 -1.29
N PRO A 143 -10.24 -2.26 -1.98
CA PRO A 143 -9.72 -3.07 -3.08
C PRO A 143 -9.23 -4.44 -2.61
N PHE A 144 -8.69 -4.53 -1.40
CA PHE A 144 -8.27 -5.80 -0.81
C PHE A 144 -9.46 -6.76 -0.63
N LEU A 145 -10.52 -6.33 0.01
CA LEU A 145 -11.72 -7.13 0.23
C LEU A 145 -12.40 -7.47 -1.11
N ALA A 146 -12.50 -6.51 -2.03
CA ALA A 146 -13.05 -6.74 -3.37
C ALA A 146 -12.29 -7.84 -4.13
N GLY A 147 -10.96 -7.90 -3.98
CA GLY A 147 -10.13 -8.97 -4.54
C GLY A 147 -10.31 -10.30 -3.82
N VAL A 148 -10.25 -10.29 -2.48
CA VAL A 148 -10.33 -11.51 -1.66
C VAL A 148 -11.67 -12.24 -1.81
N PHE A 149 -12.79 -11.50 -1.89
CA PHE A 149 -14.11 -12.12 -2.07
C PHE A 149 -14.32 -12.77 -3.44
N LYS A 150 -13.44 -12.50 -4.40
CA LYS A 150 -13.49 -13.09 -5.74
C LYS A 150 -12.58 -14.31 -5.90
N LEU A 151 -11.76 -14.62 -4.89
CA LEU A 151 -10.97 -15.85 -4.85
C LEU A 151 -11.92 -17.06 -4.80
N PRO A 152 -11.64 -18.13 -5.56
CA PRO A 152 -12.47 -19.34 -5.62
C PRO A 152 -12.28 -20.22 -4.38
N PHE A 153 -12.40 -19.64 -3.19
CA PHE A 153 -12.42 -20.39 -1.93
C PHE A 153 -13.83 -20.90 -1.64
N ASN A 154 -13.91 -22.04 -0.94
CA ASN A 154 -15.18 -22.53 -0.44
C ASN A 154 -15.81 -21.45 0.49
N PRO A 155 -17.06 -21.04 0.26
CA PRO A 155 -17.73 -20.00 1.04
C PRO A 155 -17.68 -20.24 2.55
N LEU A 156 -17.68 -21.51 2.99
CA LEU A 156 -17.59 -21.92 4.39
C LEU A 156 -16.21 -21.63 5.00
N ILE A 157 -15.13 -21.77 4.22
CA ILE A 157 -13.76 -21.45 4.65
C ILE A 157 -13.57 -19.94 4.72
N GLN A 158 -14.13 -19.21 3.75
CA GLN A 158 -14.13 -17.75 3.72
C GLN A 158 -14.88 -17.16 4.93
N THR A 159 -16.07 -17.68 5.24
CA THR A 159 -16.84 -17.25 6.42
C THR A 159 -16.20 -17.69 7.73
N ALA A 160 -15.59 -18.88 7.83
CA ALA A 160 -14.89 -19.30 9.05
C ALA A 160 -13.64 -18.44 9.35
N CYS A 161 -12.86 -18.08 8.32
CA CYS A 161 -11.67 -17.25 8.48
C CYS A 161 -12.02 -15.79 8.82
N LEU A 162 -13.18 -15.30 8.36
CA LEU A 162 -13.72 -13.99 8.70
C LEU A 162 -14.44 -13.99 10.06
N SER A 163 -15.17 -15.06 10.42
CA SER A 163 -15.96 -15.15 11.66
C SER A 163 -15.10 -15.41 12.90
N SER A 164 -13.93 -16.03 12.76
CA SER A 164 -12.98 -16.19 13.87
C SER A 164 -12.42 -14.85 14.41
N ARG A 165 -12.70 -13.73 13.73
CA ARG A 165 -12.42 -12.36 14.23
C ARG A 165 -13.61 -11.67 14.91
N LEU A 166 -14.82 -12.22 14.81
CA LEU A 166 -16.05 -11.64 15.38
C LEU A 166 -16.41 -12.22 16.76
N THR A 167 -15.70 -13.24 17.24
CA THR A 167 -15.94 -13.91 18.53
C THR A 167 -14.87 -13.62 19.58
N ARG A 168 -14.13 -12.50 19.46
CA ARG A 168 -13.31 -11.94 20.53
C ARG A 168 -13.68 -10.51 20.83
#